data_AF-A0A7K3S7B1-F1
#
_entry.id   AF-A0A7K3S7B1-F1
#
_cell.length_a   1.000
_cell.length_b   1.000
_cell.length_c   1.000
_cell.angle_alpha   90.00
_cell.angle_beta   90.00
_cell.angle_gamma   90.00
#
_symmetry.space_group_name_H-M   'P 1'
#
loop_
_entity.id
_entity.type
_entity.pdbx_description
1 polymer ?
#
loop_
_entity_poly.entity_id
_entity_poly.type
_entity_poly.pdbx_seq_one_letter_code
_entity_poly.pdbx_strand_id
1 'polypeptide(L)'
;PGLRGAFTAPAVALLGTLVMIGGALFLPYGSWLTVAAAAVYVVLSGLAVARPLKGALDWLVPPFFRAAEYVTILVLAARSDVPHAVPAAFGLVAAVAYHHYDTVYRIRGGTGAPPQWLVRTIGGHEGRTALVAVLAAVLTHASGFTTALTALAVAVALVVLVESIRFWVSSSAPAVHDEGELA
;
A
#
# COMPACT_ATOMS: atom_id res chain seq x y z
N PRO A 1 -14.50 -28.10 1.66
CA PRO A 1 -13.56 -27.22 2.41
C PRO A 1 -14.20 -26.72 3.71
N GLY A 2 -13.67 -27.10 4.88
CA GLY A 2 -14.27 -26.76 6.17
C GLY A 2 -14.16 -25.27 6.50
N LEU A 3 -15.21 -24.68 7.05
CA LEU A 3 -15.29 -23.28 7.51
C LEU A 3 -14.26 -22.91 8.60
N ARG A 4 -13.60 -23.90 9.20
CA ARG A 4 -12.59 -23.71 10.25
C ARG A 4 -11.35 -23.04 9.64
N GLY A 5 -11.19 -21.75 9.93
CA GLY A 5 -10.04 -20.95 9.48
C GLY A 5 -10.24 -20.19 8.16
N ALA A 6 -11.46 -20.11 7.63
CA ALA A 6 -11.77 -19.29 6.44
C ALA A 6 -11.78 -17.78 6.73
N PHE A 7 -11.90 -17.40 8.00
CA PHE A 7 -12.02 -16.01 8.44
C PHE A 7 -10.74 -15.49 9.11
N THR A 8 -9.76 -16.33 9.41
CA THR A 8 -8.63 -15.94 10.26
C THR A 8 -7.73 -14.91 9.57
N ALA A 9 -7.34 -15.15 8.32
CA ALA A 9 -6.52 -14.20 7.56
C ALA A 9 -7.23 -12.85 7.34
N PRO A 10 -8.48 -12.81 6.82
CA PRO A 10 -9.17 -11.53 6.62
C PRO A 10 -9.50 -10.82 7.95
N ALA A 11 -9.80 -11.54 9.03
CA ALA A 11 -10.03 -10.91 10.34
C ALA A 11 -8.76 -10.28 10.92
N VAL A 12 -7.60 -10.96 10.80
CA VAL A 12 -6.31 -10.40 11.24
C VAL A 12 -5.90 -9.21 10.38
N ALA A 13 -6.11 -9.29 9.06
CA ALA A 13 -5.86 -8.17 8.15
C ALA A 13 -6.75 -6.97 8.49
N LEU A 14 -8.06 -7.19 8.70
CA LEU A 14 -9.00 -6.15 9.11
C LEU A 14 -8.60 -5.52 10.44
N LEU A 15 -8.22 -6.32 11.44
CA LEU A 15 -7.76 -5.82 12.72
C LEU A 15 -6.54 -4.91 12.55
N GLY A 16 -5.53 -5.33 11.79
CA GLY A 16 -4.36 -4.51 11.50
C GLY A 16 -4.72 -3.20 10.80
N THR A 17 -5.62 -3.26 9.82
CA THR A 17 -6.12 -2.08 9.11
C THR A 17 -6.84 -1.10 10.05
N LEU A 18 -7.73 -1.61 10.91
CA LEU A 18 -8.46 -0.79 11.87
C LEU A 18 -7.54 -0.16 12.92
N VAL A 19 -6.55 -0.90 13.41
CA VAL A 19 -5.54 -0.37 14.34
C VAL A 19 -4.76 0.77 13.70
N MET A 20 -4.28 0.59 12.47
CA MET A 20 -3.49 1.60 11.76
C MET A 20 -4.32 2.86 11.46
N ILE A 21 -5.49 2.69 10.82
CA ILE A 21 -6.37 3.80 10.47
C ILE A 21 -6.88 4.51 11.72
N GLY A 22 -7.27 3.75 12.75
CA GLY A 22 -7.69 4.30 14.04
C GLY A 22 -6.59 5.13 14.71
N GLY A 23 -5.35 4.63 14.69
CA GLY A 23 -4.19 5.39 15.17
C GLY A 23 -4.02 6.71 14.42
N ALA A 24 -4.07 6.68 13.08
CA ALA A 24 -3.94 7.88 12.25
C ALA A 24 -5.09 8.89 12.43
N LEU A 25 -6.31 8.42 12.69
CA LEU A 25 -7.50 9.28 12.84
C LEU A 25 -7.65 9.88 14.24
N PHE A 26 -7.41 9.09 15.29
CA PHE A 26 -7.83 9.46 16.64
C PHE A 26 -6.68 9.90 17.56
N LEU A 27 -5.43 9.53 17.26
CA LEU A 27 -4.29 9.99 18.06
C LEU A 27 -3.87 11.41 17.66
N PRO A 28 -3.19 12.17 18.52
CA PRO A 28 -2.60 13.46 18.14
C PRO A 28 -1.66 13.31 16.94
N TYR A 29 -1.66 14.29 16.04
CA TYR A 29 -0.65 14.34 14.97
C TYR A 29 0.76 14.40 15.58
N GLY A 30 1.72 13.72 14.96
CA GLY A 30 3.08 13.61 15.48
C GLY A 30 3.26 12.56 16.59
N SER A 31 2.21 11.85 17.02
CA SER A 31 2.30 10.91 18.15
C SER A 31 3.11 9.66 17.81
N TRP A 32 4.06 9.31 18.69
CA TRP A 32 4.75 8.01 18.65
C TRP A 32 3.82 6.81 18.86
N LEU A 33 2.61 7.02 19.42
CA LEU A 33 1.59 5.96 19.49
C LEU A 33 1.08 5.58 18.09
N THR A 34 1.07 6.51 17.13
CA THR A 34 0.75 6.21 15.74
C THR A 34 1.82 5.34 15.08
N VAL A 35 3.09 5.56 15.45
CA VAL A 35 4.21 4.69 15.03
C VAL A 35 4.06 3.30 15.65
N ALA A 36 3.66 3.21 16.92
CA ALA A 36 3.37 1.93 17.56
C ALA A 36 2.20 1.20 16.87
N ALA A 37 1.13 1.91 16.49
CA ALA A 37 0.04 1.35 15.69
C ALA A 37 0.53 0.81 14.33
N ALA A 38 1.48 1.50 13.70
CA ALA A 38 2.11 1.02 12.47
C ALA A 38 2.95 -0.25 12.68
N ALA A 39 3.69 -0.35 13.79
CA ALA A 39 4.42 -1.56 14.14
C ALA A 39 3.46 -2.75 14.36
N VAL A 40 2.34 -2.52 15.06
CA VAL A 40 1.28 -3.52 15.23
C VAL A 40 0.69 -3.94 13.88
N TYR A 41 0.43 -2.98 12.99
CA TYR A 41 -0.05 -3.26 11.64
C TYR A 41 0.93 -4.13 10.84
N VAL A 42 2.23 -3.84 10.86
CA VAL A 42 3.27 -4.65 10.19
C VAL A 42 3.24 -6.10 10.67
N VAL A 43 3.12 -6.31 11.99
CA VAL A 43 3.05 -7.66 12.57
C VAL A 43 1.77 -8.37 12.13
N LEU A 44 0.62 -7.70 12.23
CA LEU A 44 -0.68 -8.28 11.87
C LEU A 44 -0.79 -8.55 10.36
N SER A 45 -0.24 -7.69 9.50
CA SER A 45 -0.21 -7.94 8.06
C SER A 45 0.64 -9.17 7.73
N GLY A 46 1.80 -9.31 8.37
CA GLY A 46 2.65 -10.49 8.24
C GLY A 46 1.94 -11.77 8.69
N LEU A 47 1.25 -11.73 9.83
CA LEU A 47 0.47 -12.86 10.35
C LEU A 47 -0.69 -13.25 9.41
N ALA A 48 -1.39 -12.27 8.84
CA ALA A 48 -2.50 -12.51 7.92
C ALA A 48 -2.06 -13.24 6.64
N VAL A 49 -0.82 -13.04 6.18
CA VAL A 49 -0.27 -13.68 4.97
C VAL A 49 0.70 -14.84 5.27
N ALA A 50 0.89 -15.21 6.54
CA ALA A 50 1.81 -16.28 6.94
C ALA A 50 1.39 -17.68 6.46
N ARG A 51 0.14 -17.83 5.98
CA ARG A 51 -0.41 -19.08 5.43
C ARG A 51 -0.96 -18.85 4.03
N PRO A 52 -1.06 -19.91 3.19
CA PRO A 52 -1.69 -19.81 1.88
C PRO A 52 -3.13 -19.27 1.98
N LEU A 53 -3.42 -18.26 1.16
CA LEU A 53 -4.72 -17.62 1.04
C LEU A 53 -5.62 -18.41 0.09
N LYS A 54 -6.41 -19.33 0.63
CA LYS A 54 -7.28 -20.28 -0.12
C LYS A 54 -8.72 -20.32 0.40
N GLY A 55 -9.03 -19.55 1.44
CA GLY A 55 -10.36 -19.42 2.03
C GLY A 55 -11.30 -18.55 1.20
N ALA A 56 -12.60 -18.74 1.38
CA ALA A 56 -13.65 -18.05 0.61
C ALA A 56 -13.64 -16.52 0.76
N LEU A 57 -13.09 -15.99 1.86
CA LEU A 57 -12.97 -14.56 2.13
C LEU A 57 -11.53 -14.04 2.09
N ASP A 58 -10.54 -14.87 1.77
CA ASP A 58 -9.14 -14.45 1.77
C ASP A 58 -8.87 -13.39 0.68
N TRP A 59 -9.75 -13.26 -0.32
CA TRP A 59 -9.73 -12.18 -1.31
C TRP A 59 -9.92 -10.78 -0.70
N LEU A 60 -10.42 -10.67 0.54
CA LEU A 60 -10.53 -9.40 1.27
C LEU A 60 -9.20 -8.91 1.86
N VAL A 61 -8.18 -9.77 1.95
CA VAL A 61 -6.89 -9.40 2.55
C VAL A 61 -6.20 -8.25 1.77
N PRO A 62 -6.04 -8.32 0.43
CA PRO A 62 -5.49 -7.20 -0.33
C PRO A 62 -6.23 -5.86 -0.15
N PRO A 63 -7.58 -5.75 -0.29
CA PRO A 63 -8.25 -4.47 -0.14
C PRO A 63 -8.14 -3.89 1.28
N PHE A 64 -8.09 -4.70 2.33
CA PHE A 64 -7.82 -4.19 3.69
C PHE A 64 -6.44 -3.56 3.82
N PHE A 65 -5.40 -4.18 3.24
CA PHE A 65 -4.06 -3.60 3.24
C PHE A 65 -3.95 -2.33 2.39
N ARG A 66 -4.70 -2.24 1.30
CA ARG A 66 -4.79 -1.01 0.49
C ARG A 66 -5.50 0.11 1.24
N ALA A 67 -6.62 -0.20 1.91
CA ALA A 67 -7.31 0.77 2.75
C ALA A 67 -6.38 1.28 3.86
N ALA A 68 -5.67 0.39 4.56
CA ALA A 68 -4.72 0.77 5.60
C ALA A 68 -3.65 1.73 5.07
N GLU A 69 -3.02 1.42 3.94
CA GLU A 69 -1.98 2.25 3.35
C GLU A 69 -2.50 3.61 2.88
N TYR A 70 -3.53 3.63 2.03
CA TYR A 70 -3.99 4.86 1.37
C TYR A 70 -4.62 5.82 2.37
N VAL A 71 -5.50 5.30 3.25
CA VAL A 71 -6.17 6.13 4.24
C VAL A 71 -5.16 6.71 5.21
N THR A 72 -4.20 5.91 5.70
CA THR A 72 -3.17 6.41 6.63
C THR A 72 -2.33 7.52 6.01
N ILE A 73 -1.85 7.33 4.77
CA ILE A 73 -1.05 8.33 4.06
C ILE A 73 -1.84 9.64 3.91
N LEU A 74 -3.09 9.56 3.45
CA LEU A 74 -3.93 10.74 3.22
C LEU A 74 -4.34 11.42 4.53
N VAL A 75 -4.70 10.66 5.57
CA VAL A 75 -5.10 11.20 6.87
C VAL A 75 -3.93 11.91 7.54
N LEU A 76 -2.73 11.31 7.56
CA LEU A 76 -1.56 11.96 8.14
C LEU A 76 -1.18 13.23 7.38
N ALA A 77 -1.28 13.24 6.06
CA ALA A 77 -1.07 14.43 5.25
C ALA A 77 -2.11 15.52 5.53
N ALA A 78 -3.39 15.16 5.59
CA ALA A 78 -4.49 16.10 5.84
C ALA A 78 -4.43 16.71 7.25
N ARG A 79 -3.98 15.94 8.25
CA ARG A 79 -3.89 16.38 9.65
C ARG A 79 -2.57 17.07 10.01
N SER A 80 -1.64 17.18 9.07
CA SER A 80 -0.32 17.75 9.34
C SER A 80 -0.32 19.29 9.37
N ASP A 81 -1.34 19.93 8.79
CA ASP A 81 -1.37 21.38 8.51
C ASP A 81 -0.15 21.90 7.73
N VAL A 82 0.63 21.00 7.10
CA VAL A 82 1.80 21.36 6.30
C VAL A 82 1.37 21.69 4.86
N PRO A 83 1.78 22.84 4.30
CA PRO A 83 1.46 23.21 2.92
C PRO A 83 1.87 22.13 1.92
N HIS A 84 0.96 21.82 0.99
CA HIS A 84 1.14 20.85 -0.10
C HIS A 84 1.38 19.39 0.32
N ALA A 85 1.23 19.04 1.60
CA ALA A 85 1.37 17.65 2.05
C ALA A 85 0.32 16.73 1.41
N VAL A 86 -0.93 17.18 1.28
CA VAL A 86 -2.02 16.39 0.67
C VAL A 86 -1.74 16.08 -0.82
N PRO A 87 -1.39 17.05 -1.69
CA PRO A 87 -0.93 16.74 -3.05
C PRO A 87 0.25 15.76 -3.10
N ALA A 88 1.25 15.90 -2.24
CA ALA A 88 2.40 14.99 -2.20
C ALA A 88 1.99 13.56 -1.80
N ALA A 89 1.14 13.42 -0.79
CA ALA A 89 0.54 12.16 -0.37
C ALA A 89 -0.31 11.52 -1.46
N PHE A 90 -1.10 12.33 -2.19
CA PHE A 90 -1.85 11.85 -3.35
C PHE A 90 -0.93 11.33 -4.45
N GLY A 91 0.19 12.01 -4.72
CA GLY A 91 1.21 11.52 -5.65
C GLY A 91 1.78 10.15 -5.25
N LEU A 92 2.06 9.94 -3.97
CA LEU A 92 2.50 8.64 -3.44
C LEU A 92 1.41 7.58 -3.63
N VAL A 93 0.16 7.86 -3.27
CA VAL A 93 -0.97 6.95 -3.45
C VAL A 93 -1.16 6.61 -4.93
N ALA A 94 -1.02 7.58 -5.84
CA ALA A 94 -1.14 7.36 -7.28
C ALA A 94 -0.03 6.43 -7.82
N ALA A 95 1.22 6.63 -7.40
CA ALA A 95 2.34 5.76 -7.79
C ALA A 95 2.12 4.31 -7.31
N VAL A 96 1.64 4.15 -6.08
CA VAL A 96 1.31 2.84 -5.50
C VAL A 96 0.10 2.22 -6.20
N ALA A 97 -0.94 3.00 -6.50
CA ALA A 97 -2.10 2.53 -7.25
C ALA A 97 -1.75 2.07 -8.66
N TYR A 98 -0.85 2.79 -9.34
CA TYR A 98 -0.31 2.37 -10.64
C TYR A 98 0.38 1.01 -10.53
N HIS A 99 1.24 0.78 -9.51
CA HIS A 99 1.88 -0.52 -9.30
C HIS A 99 0.88 -1.66 -9.11
N HIS A 100 -0.22 -1.40 -8.40
CA HIS A 100 -1.28 -2.39 -8.20
C HIS A 100 -2.03 -2.67 -9.51
N TYR A 101 -2.31 -1.63 -10.28
CA TYR A 101 -2.97 -1.76 -11.57
C TYR A 101 -2.10 -2.57 -12.54
N ASP A 102 -0.81 -2.27 -12.62
CA ASP A 102 0.17 -3.03 -13.39
C ASP A 102 0.17 -4.52 -12.98
N THR A 103 0.16 -4.82 -11.68
CA THR A 103 0.06 -6.19 -11.18
C THR A 103 -1.20 -6.91 -11.67
N VAL A 104 -2.36 -6.25 -11.63
CA VAL A 104 -3.62 -6.83 -12.12
C VAL A 104 -3.54 -7.14 -13.61
N TYR A 105 -2.97 -6.23 -14.41
CA TYR A 105 -2.86 -6.44 -15.86
C TYR A 105 -1.93 -7.59 -16.22
N ARG A 106 -0.81 -7.74 -15.52
CA ARG A 106 0.12 -8.86 -15.74
C ARG A 106 -0.50 -10.21 -15.39
N ILE A 107 -1.28 -10.27 -14.31
CA ILE A 107 -1.99 -11.49 -13.91
C ILE A 107 -3.09 -11.82 -14.93
N ARG A 108 -3.86 -10.82 -15.38
CA ARG A 108 -4.88 -11.00 -16.43
C ARG A 108 -4.27 -11.45 -17.75
N GLY A 109 -3.11 -10.92 -18.12
CA GLY A 109 -2.34 -11.34 -19.31
C GLY A 109 -1.60 -12.66 -19.16
N GLY A 110 -1.79 -13.42 -18.07
CA GLY A 110 -1.19 -14.74 -17.88
C GLY A 110 0.31 -14.74 -17.54
N THR A 111 0.90 -13.57 -17.28
CA THR A 111 2.34 -13.43 -16.99
C THR A 111 2.70 -13.50 -15.52
N GLY A 112 1.69 -13.53 -14.64
CA GLY A 112 1.87 -13.63 -13.19
C GLY A 112 2.09 -12.29 -12.50
N ALA A 113 2.59 -12.34 -11.27
CA ALA A 113 2.83 -11.16 -10.44
C ALA A 113 4.23 -10.55 -10.71
N PRO A 114 4.43 -9.24 -10.45
CA PRO A 114 5.74 -8.61 -10.51
C PRO A 114 6.79 -9.32 -9.62
N PRO A 115 8.08 -9.21 -9.96
CA PRO A 115 9.13 -9.89 -9.23
C PRO A 115 9.22 -9.41 -7.77
N GLN A 116 9.48 -10.32 -6.84
CA GLN A 116 9.46 -10.00 -5.40
C GLN A 116 10.47 -8.90 -5.00
N TRP A 117 11.59 -8.77 -5.73
CA TRP A 117 12.56 -7.71 -5.46
C TRP A 117 11.92 -6.32 -5.61
N LEU A 118 11.01 -6.13 -6.57
CA LEU A 118 10.34 -4.85 -6.81
C LEU A 118 9.57 -4.43 -5.57
N VAL A 119 8.71 -5.33 -5.07
CA VAL A 119 7.88 -5.10 -3.87
C VAL A 119 8.75 -4.78 -2.65
N ARG A 120 9.86 -5.51 -2.46
CA ARG A 120 10.80 -5.28 -1.37
C ARG A 120 11.52 -3.93 -1.49
N THR A 121 11.96 -3.55 -2.69
CA THR A 121 12.64 -2.27 -2.95
C THR A 121 11.73 -1.08 -2.66
N ILE A 122 10.45 -1.17 -3.00
CA ILE A 122 9.46 -0.12 -2.68
C ILE A 122 8.87 -0.24 -1.28
N GLY A 123 9.41 -1.14 -0.43
CA GLY A 123 9.09 -1.26 0.98
C GLY A 123 7.79 -1.99 1.33
N GLY A 124 7.10 -2.61 0.37
CA GLY A 124 5.77 -3.18 0.62
C GLY A 124 4.76 -2.14 1.11
N HIS A 125 3.54 -2.58 1.44
CA HIS A 125 2.53 -1.64 1.95
C HIS A 125 2.76 -1.34 3.43
N GLU A 126 3.16 -2.35 4.18
CA GLU A 126 3.46 -2.32 5.59
C GLU A 126 4.66 -1.40 5.88
N GLY A 127 5.75 -1.52 5.11
CA GLY A 127 6.94 -0.70 5.30
C GLY A 127 6.74 0.75 4.86
N ARG A 128 6.06 1.01 3.74
CA ARG A 128 5.71 2.39 3.34
C ARG A 128 4.78 3.06 4.35
N THR A 129 3.77 2.34 4.82
CA THR A 129 2.83 2.87 5.83
C THR A 129 3.56 3.21 7.13
N ALA A 130 4.44 2.31 7.60
CA ALA A 130 5.26 2.55 8.79
C ALA A 130 6.23 3.72 8.60
N LEU A 131 6.88 3.82 7.44
CA LEU A 131 7.76 4.94 7.12
C LEU A 131 7.01 6.26 7.15
N VAL A 132 5.82 6.35 6.55
CA VAL A 132 5.01 7.59 6.57
C VAL A 132 4.56 7.94 7.99
N ALA A 133 4.19 6.94 8.81
CA ALA A 133 3.87 7.18 10.23
C ALA A 133 5.08 7.74 11.01
N VAL A 134 6.29 7.20 10.79
CA VAL A 134 7.54 7.72 11.39
C VAL A 134 7.86 9.13 10.90
N LEU A 135 7.72 9.38 9.59
CA LEU A 135 7.95 10.71 9.02
C LEU A 135 6.97 11.74 9.60
N ALA A 136 5.70 11.39 9.77
CA ALA A 136 4.71 12.26 10.41
C ALA A 136 5.04 12.53 11.89
N ALA A 137 5.62 11.55 12.61
CA ALA A 137 6.05 11.70 14.00
C ALA A 137 7.32 12.56 14.18
N VAL A 138 8.24 12.51 13.22
CA VAL A 138 9.53 13.21 13.31
C VAL A 138 9.51 14.59 12.64
N LEU A 139 8.74 14.75 11.56
CA LEU A 139 8.68 15.98 10.75
C LEU A 139 7.41 16.78 11.08
N THR A 140 7.20 17.09 12.36
CA THR A 140 5.97 17.72 12.85
C THR A 140 5.84 19.20 12.47
N HIS A 141 6.94 19.87 12.10
CA HIS A 141 6.96 21.30 11.80
C HIS A 141 7.77 21.61 10.54
N ALA A 142 7.35 22.63 9.80
CA ALA A 142 7.88 23.08 8.50
C ALA A 142 7.56 22.16 7.30
N SER A 143 8.11 22.49 6.12
CA SER A 143 7.87 21.81 4.84
C SER A 143 8.49 20.42 4.71
N GLY A 144 9.19 19.93 5.75
CA GLY A 144 9.93 18.67 5.71
C GLY A 144 9.05 17.47 5.39
N PHE A 145 7.83 17.41 5.94
CA PHE A 145 6.92 16.30 5.68
C PHE A 145 6.47 16.25 4.21
N THR A 146 6.15 17.40 3.60
CA THR A 146 5.85 17.51 2.17
C THR A 146 7.03 17.06 1.30
N THR A 147 8.25 17.51 1.62
CA THR A 147 9.45 17.08 0.89
C THR A 147 9.67 15.58 1.00
N ALA A 148 9.48 15.00 2.19
CA ALA A 148 9.64 13.56 2.40
C ALA A 148 8.60 12.73 1.64
N LEU A 149 7.31 13.13 1.67
CA LEU A 149 6.26 12.48 0.88
C LEU A 149 6.53 12.58 -0.61
N THR A 150 6.98 13.75 -1.09
CA THR A 150 7.30 13.97 -2.50
C THR A 150 8.48 13.09 -2.94
N ALA A 151 9.55 13.05 -2.14
CA ALA A 151 10.71 12.19 -2.42
C ALA A 151 10.33 10.71 -2.45
N LEU A 152 9.51 10.27 -1.49
CA LEU A 152 9.01 8.89 -1.44
C LEU A 152 8.12 8.57 -2.65
N ALA A 153 7.21 9.47 -3.03
CA ALA A 153 6.36 9.33 -4.21
C ALA A 153 7.19 9.18 -5.49
N VAL A 154 8.16 10.07 -5.70
CA VAL A 154 9.05 10.04 -6.87
C VAL A 154 9.89 8.76 -6.88
N ALA A 155 10.47 8.37 -5.74
CA ALA A 155 11.28 7.15 -5.65
C ALA A 155 10.45 5.89 -6.00
N VAL A 156 9.25 5.76 -5.42
CA VAL A 156 8.34 4.65 -5.72
C VAL A 156 7.91 4.67 -7.19
N ALA A 157 7.50 5.84 -7.71
CA ALA A 157 7.10 5.99 -9.09
C ALA A 157 8.21 5.61 -10.08
N LEU A 158 9.43 6.09 -9.86
CA LEU A 158 10.57 5.78 -10.73
C LEU A 158 10.87 4.29 -10.75
N VAL A 159 10.95 3.64 -9.58
CA VAL A 159 11.24 2.21 -9.49
C VAL A 159 10.16 1.38 -10.18
N VAL A 160 8.88 1.69 -9.92
CA VAL A 160 7.75 0.96 -10.49
C VAL A 160 7.62 1.21 -12.00
N LEU A 161 7.71 2.46 -12.46
CA LEU A 161 7.57 2.79 -13.88
C LEU A 161 8.72 2.21 -14.70
N VAL A 162 9.96 2.30 -14.21
CA VAL A 162 11.10 1.73 -14.93
C VAL A 162 10.99 0.21 -15.05
N GLU A 163 10.59 -0.49 -13.99
CA GLU A 163 10.36 -1.94 -14.06
C GLU A 163 9.19 -2.27 -14.98
N SER A 164 8.07 -1.54 -14.87
CA SER A 164 6.88 -1.72 -15.70
C SER A 164 7.18 -1.54 -17.18
N ILE A 165 7.80 -0.42 -17.56
CA ILE A 165 8.17 -0.14 -18.95
C ILE A 165 9.11 -1.22 -19.47
N ARG A 166 10.14 -1.60 -18.72
CA ARG A 166 11.07 -2.66 -19.13
C ARG A 166 10.35 -3.98 -19.36
N PHE A 167 9.46 -4.37 -18.46
CA PHE A 167 8.70 -5.61 -18.59
C PHE A 167 7.80 -5.58 -19.82
N TRP A 168 6.93 -4.58 -19.97
CA TRP A 168 5.96 -4.54 -21.05
C TRP A 168 6.62 -4.42 -22.43
N VAL A 169 7.76 -3.73 -22.53
CA VAL A 169 8.52 -3.62 -23.78
C VAL A 169 9.25 -4.93 -24.14
N SER A 170 9.71 -5.72 -23.17
CA SER A 170 10.56 -6.88 -23.44
C SER A 170 9.87 -8.25 -23.36
N SER A 171 8.72 -8.35 -22.69
CA SER A 171 8.08 -9.63 -22.37
C SER A 171 7.27 -10.24 -23.51
N SER A 172 6.97 -9.47 -24.57
CA SER A 172 5.98 -9.84 -25.60
C SER A 172 4.63 -10.27 -24.99
N ALA A 173 4.33 -9.82 -23.77
CA ALA A 173 3.11 -10.17 -23.06
C ALA A 173 1.88 -9.66 -23.83
N PRO A 174 0.79 -10.44 -23.88
CA PRO A 174 -0.44 -9.99 -24.50
C PRO A 174 -1.01 -8.83 -23.68
N ALA A 175 -1.05 -7.64 -24.28
CA ALA A 175 -1.84 -6.53 -23.77
C ALA A 175 -3.31 -6.85 -24.06
N VAL A 176 -3.97 -7.56 -23.14
CA VAL A 176 -5.40 -7.85 -23.25
C VAL A 176 -6.15 -6.52 -23.16
N HIS A 177 -6.60 -6.03 -24.32
CA HIS A 177 -7.44 -4.83 -24.44
C HIS A 177 -8.91 -5.25 -24.34
N ASP A 178 -9.44 -5.29 -23.13
CA ASP A 178 -10.84 -5.62 -22.84
C ASP A 178 -11.78 -4.42 -23.09
N GLU A 179 -11.52 -3.64 -24.14
CA GLU A 179 -12.29 -2.43 -24.49
C GLU A 179 -12.99 -2.57 -25.85
N GLY A 180 -12.98 -3.76 -26.46
CA GLY A 180 -13.40 -3.95 -27.87
C GLY A 180 -14.52 -4.96 -28.14
N GLU A 181 -14.96 -5.80 -27.20
CA GLU A 181 -16.06 -6.75 -27.47
C GLU A 181 -17.35 -6.29 -26.80
N LEU A 182 -18.11 -5.48 -27.55
CA LEU A 182 -19.56 -5.44 -27.39
C LEU A 182 -20.08 -6.82 -27.81
N ALA A 183 -20.70 -7.54 -26.87
CA ALA A 183 -21.51 -8.72 -27.15
C ALA A 183 -22.69 -8.41 -28.08
#